data_AF-A0A127SQN6-F1
#
_entry.id   AF-A0A127SQN6-F1
#
_cell.length_a   1.000
_cell.length_b   1.000
_cell.length_c   1.000
_cell.angle_alpha   90.00
_cell.angle_beta   90.00
_cell.angle_gamma   90.00
#
_symmetry.space_group_name_H-M   'P 1'
#
loop_
_entity.id
_entity.type
_entity.pdbx_description
1 polymer ?
#
loop_
_entity_poly.entity_id
_entity_poly.type
_entity_poly.pdbx_seq_one_letter_code
_entity_poly.pdbx_strand_id
1 'polypeptide(L)'
;MDFIIDAIVEWLKGLLVDGIMGNLDGLFDNVNQSVGEIATQVGTTPADWNAGVFSMIRQISETAILPIAGVILTFVMTYELIQMLIERNNLHEVDTWMFFKWVFKTFVAVMILTNTFNIVLAVFDVSQYVIQQSAGIIQNGTEITPDVLDSLRTELEAMELGRY
;
A
#
# COMPACT_ATOMS: atom_id res chain seq x y z
N MET A 1 -29.53 40.44 39.44
CA MET A 1 -28.92 40.76 38.12
C MET A 1 -27.96 39.64 37.77
N ASP A 2 -27.13 39.22 38.72
CA ASP A 2 -26.26 38.03 38.64
C ASP A 2 -26.99 36.75 38.24
N PHE A 3 -28.13 36.40 38.89
CA PHE A 3 -28.89 35.19 38.52
C PHE A 3 -29.31 35.10 37.04
N ILE A 4 -29.63 36.24 36.41
CA ILE A 4 -30.04 36.28 34.99
C ILE A 4 -28.80 36.16 34.09
N ILE A 5 -27.69 36.80 34.47
CA ILE A 5 -26.42 36.73 33.74
C ILE A 5 -25.86 35.31 33.81
N ASP A 6 -25.88 34.68 34.98
CA ASP A 6 -25.42 33.30 35.19
C ASP A 6 -26.26 32.30 34.38
N ALA A 7 -27.59 32.44 34.40
CA ALA A 7 -28.48 31.59 33.62
C ALA A 7 -28.26 31.73 32.10
N ILE A 8 -27.94 32.94 31.61
CA ILE A 8 -27.60 33.18 30.21
C ILE A 8 -26.24 32.56 29.86
N VAL A 9 -25.26 32.66 30.75
CA VAL A 9 -23.92 32.07 30.58
C VAL A 9 -23.99 30.55 30.51
N GLU A 10 -24.72 29.91 31.42
CA GLU A 10 -24.94 28.45 31.44
C GLU A 10 -25.62 27.97 30.14
N TRP A 11 -26.65 28.69 29.69
CA TRP A 11 -27.36 28.40 28.44
C TRP A 11 -26.46 28.53 27.20
N LEU A 12 -25.64 29.58 27.14
CA LEU A 12 -24.69 29.80 26.04
C LEU A 12 -23.58 28.74 26.02
N LYS A 13 -23.08 28.32 27.19
CA LYS A 13 -22.15 27.19 27.30
C LYS A 13 -22.75 25.91 26.75
N GLY A 14 -23.97 25.54 27.18
CA GLY A 14 -24.64 24.33 26.69
C GLY A 14 -24.80 24.32 25.17
N LEU A 15 -25.25 25.44 24.58
CA LEU A 15 -25.36 25.56 23.12
C LEU A 15 -24.02 25.42 22.38
N LEU A 16 -22.94 25.97 22.93
CA LEU A 16 -21.61 25.86 22.33
C LEU A 16 -21.04 24.45 22.47
N VAL A 17 -21.18 23.82 23.63
CA VAL A 17 -20.77 22.43 23.87
C VAL A 17 -21.51 21.50 22.91
N ASP A 18 -22.84 21.58 22.86
CA ASP A 18 -23.65 20.72 21.98
C ASP A 18 -23.33 20.97 20.49
N GLY A 19 -23.07 22.22 20.10
CA GLY A 19 -22.67 22.57 18.73
C GLY A 19 -21.28 22.07 18.34
N ILE A 20 -20.30 22.15 19.25
CA ILE A 20 -18.93 21.64 19.04
C ILE A 20 -18.96 20.10 18.98
N MET A 21 -19.63 19.46 19.94
CA MET A 21 -19.76 18.00 19.99
C MET A 21 -20.45 17.46 18.73
N GLY A 22 -21.55 18.07 18.29
CA GLY A 22 -22.23 17.66 17.07
C GLY A 22 -21.40 17.86 15.79
N ASN A 23 -20.52 18.87 15.76
CA ASN A 23 -19.58 19.04 14.65
C ASN A 23 -18.45 18.01 14.68
N LEU A 24 -17.89 17.74 15.87
CA LEU A 24 -16.83 16.75 16.06
C LEU A 24 -17.31 15.33 15.73
N ASP A 25 -18.53 14.96 16.17
CA ASP A 25 -19.18 13.70 15.78
C ASP A 25 -19.28 13.56 14.27
N GLY A 26 -19.84 14.57 13.60
CA GLY A 26 -19.96 14.57 12.15
C GLY A 26 -18.62 14.52 11.43
N LEU A 27 -17.59 15.20 11.94
CA LEU A 27 -16.23 15.12 11.37
C LEU A 27 -15.61 13.73 11.57
N PHE A 28 -15.78 13.12 12.74
CA PHE A 28 -15.23 11.80 13.04
C PHE A 28 -15.90 10.69 12.25
N ASP A 29 -17.23 10.73 12.09
CA ASP A 29 -17.96 9.79 11.23
C ASP A 29 -17.48 9.87 9.77
N ASN A 30 -17.33 11.09 9.25
CA ASN A 30 -16.82 11.31 7.90
C ASN A 30 -15.36 10.84 7.73
N VAL A 31 -14.50 11.06 8.72
CA VAL A 31 -13.12 10.59 8.69
C VAL A 31 -13.06 9.07 8.73
N ASN A 32 -13.82 8.42 9.62
CA ASN A 32 -13.87 6.96 9.72
C ASN A 32 -14.39 6.31 8.42
N GLN A 33 -15.43 6.89 7.82
CA GLN A 33 -15.93 6.44 6.53
C GLN A 33 -14.87 6.61 5.43
N SER A 34 -14.28 7.79 5.32
CA SER A 34 -13.26 8.09 4.30
C SER A 34 -12.05 7.16 4.41
N VAL A 35 -11.61 6.87 5.63
CA VAL A 35 -10.48 5.97 5.89
C VAL A 35 -10.82 4.52 5.54
N GLY A 36 -12.04 4.06 5.83
CA GLY A 36 -12.52 2.74 5.41
C GLY A 36 -12.61 2.59 3.88
N GLU A 37 -13.08 3.64 3.20
CA GLU A 37 -13.13 3.69 1.75
C GLU A 37 -11.74 3.71 1.11
N ILE A 38 -10.81 4.53 1.63
CA ILE A 38 -9.43 4.60 1.15
C ILE A 38 -8.73 3.25 1.31
N ALA A 39 -8.88 2.60 2.46
CA ALA A 39 -8.33 1.26 2.70
C ALA A 39 -8.82 0.23 1.66
N THR A 40 -10.08 0.33 1.25
CA THR A 40 -10.66 -0.53 0.21
C THR A 40 -10.08 -0.21 -1.16
N GLN A 41 -9.98 1.08 -1.51
CA GLN A 41 -9.45 1.52 -2.81
C GLN A 41 -7.97 1.18 -2.99
N VAL A 42 -7.13 1.43 -1.97
CA VAL A 42 -5.70 1.12 -2.04
C VAL A 42 -5.41 -0.39 -2.00
N GLY A 43 -6.35 -1.16 -1.43
CA GLY A 43 -6.29 -2.62 -1.37
C GLY A 43 -6.88 -3.32 -2.60
N THR A 44 -7.30 -2.61 -3.65
CA THR A 44 -7.90 -3.24 -4.84
C THR A 44 -6.83 -3.74 -5.81
N THR A 45 -6.95 -4.97 -6.34
CA THR A 45 -5.95 -5.49 -7.28
C THR A 45 -5.99 -4.70 -8.59
N PRO A 46 -4.91 -4.65 -9.38
CA PRO A 46 -4.96 -4.05 -10.72
C PRO A 46 -6.03 -4.67 -11.64
N ALA A 47 -6.33 -5.97 -11.48
CA ALA A 47 -7.35 -6.67 -12.27
C ALA A 47 -8.77 -6.25 -11.86
N ASP A 48 -9.02 -6.11 -10.57
CA ASP A 48 -10.31 -5.68 -10.02
C ASP A 48 -10.56 -4.19 -10.23
N TRP A 49 -9.49 -3.38 -10.24
CA TRP A 49 -9.55 -1.94 -10.49
C TRP A 49 -9.99 -1.64 -11.92
N ASN A 50 -9.39 -2.31 -12.92
CA ASN A 50 -9.83 -2.22 -14.30
C ASN A 50 -9.34 -3.42 -15.13
N ALA A 51 -10.25 -4.37 -15.39
CA ALA A 51 -9.94 -5.58 -16.14
C ALA A 51 -9.45 -5.30 -17.58
N GLY A 52 -9.93 -4.24 -18.22
CA GLY A 52 -9.54 -3.88 -19.59
C GLY A 52 -8.11 -3.36 -19.69
N VAL A 53 -7.76 -2.40 -18.83
CA VAL A 53 -6.39 -1.86 -18.72
C VAL A 53 -5.43 -2.95 -18.26
N PHE A 54 -5.83 -3.77 -17.29
CA PHE A 54 -5.05 -4.91 -16.84
C PHE A 54 -4.73 -5.89 -17.98
N SER A 55 -5.75 -6.28 -18.74
CA SER A 55 -5.58 -7.18 -19.88
C SER A 55 -4.66 -6.57 -20.95
N MET A 56 -4.78 -5.27 -21.22
CA MET A 56 -3.91 -4.57 -22.18
C MET A 56 -2.45 -4.58 -21.71
N ILE A 57 -2.18 -4.24 -20.45
CA ILE A 57 -0.82 -4.23 -19.89
C ILE A 57 -0.24 -5.65 -19.91
N ARG A 58 -1.02 -6.65 -19.50
CA ARG A 58 -0.60 -8.06 -19.52
C ARG A 58 -0.27 -8.52 -20.93
N GLN A 59 -1.13 -8.20 -21.90
CA GLN A 59 -0.91 -8.55 -23.30
C GLN A 59 0.40 -7.94 -23.82
N ILE A 60 0.66 -6.65 -23.55
CA ILE A 60 1.91 -6.01 -23.96
C ILE A 60 3.12 -6.68 -23.28
N SER A 61 3.00 -7.01 -21.99
CA SER A 61 4.05 -7.69 -21.24
C SER A 61 4.40 -9.05 -21.85
N GLU A 62 3.39 -9.88 -22.11
CA GLU A 62 3.57 -11.24 -22.62
C GLU A 62 3.98 -11.29 -24.11
N THR A 63 3.47 -10.36 -24.93
CA THR A 63 3.66 -10.41 -26.39
C THR A 63 4.83 -9.57 -26.92
N ALA A 64 5.19 -8.48 -26.24
CA ALA A 64 6.24 -7.57 -26.70
C ALA A 64 7.44 -7.56 -25.75
N ILE A 65 7.19 -7.35 -24.45
CA ILE A 65 8.28 -7.20 -23.48
C ILE A 65 9.03 -8.52 -23.28
N LEU A 66 8.30 -9.63 -23.10
CA LEU A 66 8.91 -10.93 -22.84
C LEU A 66 9.82 -11.41 -23.98
N PRO A 67 9.44 -11.33 -25.27
CA PRO A 67 10.34 -11.68 -26.37
C PRO A 67 11.58 -10.78 -26.46
N ILE A 68 11.44 -9.46 -26.27
CA ILE A 68 12.57 -8.53 -26.30
C ILE A 68 13.56 -8.86 -25.18
N ALA A 69 13.06 -9.10 -23.97
CA ALA A 69 13.88 -9.50 -22.84
C ALA A 69 14.58 -10.84 -23.10
N GLY A 70 13.91 -11.81 -23.74
CA GLY A 70 14.50 -13.09 -24.15
C GLY A 70 15.66 -12.93 -25.14
N VAL A 71 15.55 -12.01 -26.11
CA VAL A 71 16.64 -11.70 -27.05
C VAL A 71 17.84 -11.06 -26.33
N ILE A 72 17.58 -10.09 -25.45
CA ILE A 72 18.63 -9.45 -24.66
C ILE A 72 19.34 -10.47 -23.77
N LEU A 73 18.57 -11.33 -23.08
CA LEU A 73 19.12 -12.39 -22.25
C LEU A 73 20.00 -13.33 -23.09
N THR A 74 19.55 -13.74 -24.26
CA THR A 74 20.32 -14.59 -25.17
C THR A 74 21.65 -13.94 -25.55
N PHE A 75 21.64 -12.64 -25.84
CA PHE A 75 22.86 -11.89 -26.15
C PHE A 75 23.83 -11.85 -24.96
N VAL A 76 23.33 -11.52 -23.76
CA VAL A 76 24.14 -11.47 -22.53
C VAL A 76 24.74 -12.83 -22.21
N MET A 77 23.96 -13.91 -22.28
CA MET A 77 24.42 -15.26 -21.95
C MET A 77 25.42 -15.80 -22.98
N THR A 78 25.26 -15.43 -24.25
CA THR A 78 26.24 -15.76 -25.32
C THR A 78 27.55 -15.01 -25.13
N TYR A 79 27.49 -13.73 -24.77
CA TYR A 79 28.68 -12.94 -24.46
C TYR A 79 29.44 -13.54 -23.27
N GLU A 80 28.74 -13.87 -22.17
CA GLU A 80 29.33 -14.51 -21.00
C GLU A 80 29.97 -15.87 -21.34
N LEU A 81 29.32 -16.66 -22.20
CA LEU A 81 29.88 -17.95 -22.66
C LEU A 81 31.18 -17.76 -23.43
N ILE A 82 31.21 -16.81 -24.38
CA ILE A 82 32.41 -16.49 -25.16
C ILE A 82 33.54 -16.03 -24.24
N GLN A 83 33.24 -15.16 -23.26
CA GLN A 83 34.23 -14.66 -22.33
C GLN A 83 34.84 -15.79 -21.49
N MET A 84 34.02 -16.70 -20.94
CA MET A 84 34.52 -17.86 -20.19
C MET A 84 35.42 -18.77 -21.05
N LEU A 85 35.10 -18.94 -22.34
CA LEU A 85 35.92 -19.71 -23.27
C LEU A 85 37.26 -19.03 -23.59
N ILE A 86 37.27 -17.71 -23.75
CA ILE A 86 38.48 -16.91 -24.03
C ILE A 86 39.38 -16.82 -22.78
N GLU A 87 38.82 -16.67 -21.59
CA GLU A 87 39.62 -16.61 -20.36
C GLU A 87 40.33 -17.93 -20.06
N ARG A 88 39.72 -19.07 -20.45
CA ARG A 88 40.28 -20.40 -20.28
C ARG A 88 40.90 -20.96 -21.56
N ASN A 89 41.44 -20.09 -22.42
CA ASN A 89 42.02 -20.38 -23.74
C ASN A 89 43.19 -21.39 -23.70
N ASN A 90 42.86 -22.64 -23.40
CA ASN A 90 43.72 -23.80 -23.56
C ASN A 90 42.95 -25.11 -23.80
N LEU A 91 41.61 -25.19 -23.63
CA LEU A 91 40.81 -26.43 -23.78
C LEU A 91 41.36 -27.67 -23.04
N HIS A 92 42.40 -27.50 -22.22
CA HIS A 92 43.18 -28.59 -21.64
C HIS A 92 42.60 -29.01 -20.29
N GLU A 93 41.88 -28.10 -19.62
CA GLU A 93 41.12 -28.34 -18.40
C GLU A 93 39.78 -27.60 -18.49
N VAL A 94 38.84 -28.18 -19.25
CA VAL A 94 37.45 -27.73 -19.29
C VAL A 94 36.83 -27.97 -17.91
N ASP A 95 36.74 -26.90 -17.11
CA ASP A 95 36.11 -26.93 -15.79
C ASP A 95 34.58 -27.11 -15.96
N THR A 96 34.13 -28.37 -15.93
CA THR A 96 32.72 -28.76 -16.11
C THR A 96 31.82 -28.07 -15.08
N TRP A 97 32.35 -27.75 -13.91
CA TRP A 97 31.63 -27.05 -12.85
C TRP A 97 31.27 -25.61 -13.23
N MET A 98 32.15 -24.93 -13.98
CA MET A 98 31.87 -23.58 -14.49
C MET A 98 30.70 -23.59 -15.48
N PHE A 99 30.71 -24.55 -16.43
CA PHE A 99 29.61 -24.71 -17.38
C PHE A 99 28.30 -25.04 -16.68
N PHE A 100 28.33 -25.90 -15.66
CA PHE A 100 27.14 -26.20 -14.88
C PHE A 100 26.55 -24.95 -14.21
N LYS A 101 27.39 -24.09 -13.59
CA LYS A 101 26.92 -22.82 -13.02
C LYS A 101 26.33 -21.89 -14.06
N TRP A 102 26.91 -21.82 -15.25
CA TRP A 102 26.37 -21.02 -16.34
C TRP A 102 25.03 -21.55 -16.86
N VAL A 103 24.88 -22.87 -17.03
CA VAL A 103 23.59 -23.50 -17.37
C VAL A 103 22.55 -23.27 -16.27
N PHE A 104 22.94 -23.37 -15.01
CA PHE A 104 22.03 -23.08 -13.91
C PHE A 104 21.61 -21.59 -13.89
N LYS A 105 22.57 -20.68 -14.09
CA LYS A 105 22.31 -19.24 -14.16
C LYS A 105 21.36 -18.88 -15.31
N THR A 106 21.60 -19.43 -16.51
CA THR A 106 20.69 -19.24 -17.67
C THR A 106 19.29 -19.74 -17.36
N PHE A 107 19.17 -20.93 -16.76
CA PHE A 107 17.88 -21.52 -16.39
C PHE A 107 17.10 -20.65 -15.39
N VAL A 108 17.76 -20.21 -14.31
CA VAL A 108 17.13 -19.32 -13.32
C VAL A 108 16.75 -17.98 -13.95
N ALA A 109 17.58 -17.41 -14.82
CA ALA A 109 17.28 -16.16 -15.51
C ALA A 109 16.04 -16.28 -16.41
N VAL A 110 15.91 -17.37 -17.17
CA VAL A 110 14.71 -17.66 -17.99
C VAL A 110 13.49 -17.83 -17.08
N MET A 111 13.61 -18.58 -15.99
CA MET A 111 12.50 -18.81 -15.06
C MET A 111 11.96 -17.49 -14.46
N ILE A 112 12.86 -16.60 -14.02
CA ILE A 112 12.49 -15.28 -13.49
C ILE A 112 11.82 -14.45 -14.59
N LEU A 113 12.42 -14.41 -15.78
CA LEU A 113 11.94 -13.63 -16.92
C LEU A 113 10.52 -14.06 -17.32
N THR A 114 10.28 -15.37 -17.48
CA THR A 114 8.95 -15.93 -17.79
C THR A 114 7.90 -15.62 -16.72
N ASN A 115 8.31 -15.46 -15.46
CA ASN A 115 7.40 -15.18 -14.34
C ASN A 115 7.34 -13.70 -13.93
N THR A 116 7.94 -12.79 -14.70
CA THR A 116 8.02 -11.35 -14.33
C THR A 116 6.65 -10.76 -14.00
N PHE A 117 5.63 -11.03 -14.82
CA PHE A 117 4.29 -10.51 -14.57
C PHE A 117 3.67 -11.11 -13.29
N ASN A 118 3.84 -12.41 -13.06
CA ASN A 118 3.37 -13.08 -11.84
C ASN A 118 4.05 -12.51 -10.59
N ILE A 119 5.34 -12.17 -10.66
CA ILE A 119 6.08 -11.54 -9.56
C ILE A 119 5.49 -10.17 -9.24
N VAL A 120 5.17 -9.36 -10.26
CA VAL A 120 4.51 -8.06 -10.06
C VAL A 120 3.16 -8.24 -9.36
N LEU A 121 2.34 -9.22 -9.78
CA LEU A 121 1.08 -9.52 -9.10
C LEU A 121 1.28 -9.95 -7.65
N ALA A 122 2.29 -10.78 -7.37
CA ALA A 122 2.60 -11.19 -6.00
C ALA A 122 2.98 -9.99 -5.10
N VAL A 123 3.62 -8.94 -5.65
CA VAL A 123 3.88 -7.70 -4.89
C VAL A 123 2.57 -6.98 -4.55
N PHE A 124 1.59 -6.97 -5.46
CA PHE A 124 0.26 -6.43 -5.16
C PHE A 124 -0.42 -7.26 -4.08
N ASP A 125 -0.36 -8.59 -4.14
CA ASP A 125 -0.96 -9.46 -3.11
C ASP A 125 -0.35 -9.21 -1.72
N VAL A 126 0.98 -9.07 -1.62
CA VAL A 126 1.66 -8.72 -0.37
C VAL A 126 1.25 -7.33 0.10
N SER A 127 1.12 -6.37 -0.81
CA SER A 127 0.67 -5.02 -0.49
C SER A 127 -0.75 -5.03 0.06
N GLN A 128 -1.65 -5.82 -0.53
CA GLN A 128 -3.01 -6.00 -0.04
C GLN A 128 -3.05 -6.61 1.35
N TYR A 129 -2.23 -7.63 1.60
CA TYR A 129 -2.11 -8.23 2.93
C TYR A 129 -1.72 -7.17 3.99
N VAL A 130 -0.71 -6.35 3.70
CA VAL A 130 -0.28 -5.26 4.60
C VAL A 130 -1.36 -4.19 4.76
N ILE A 131 -2.07 -3.85 3.69
CA ILE A 131 -3.14 -2.84 3.71
C ILE A 131 -4.32 -3.35 4.53
N GLN A 132 -4.75 -4.60 4.38
CA GLN A 132 -5.83 -5.18 5.20
C GLN A 132 -5.46 -5.20 6.68
N GLN A 133 -4.22 -5.57 7.01
CA GLN A 133 -3.73 -5.52 8.38
C GLN A 133 -3.69 -4.08 8.92
N SER A 134 -3.23 -3.13 8.11
CA SER A 134 -3.17 -1.71 8.47
C SER A 134 -4.55 -1.09 8.59
N ALA A 135 -5.49 -1.44 7.71
CA ALA A 135 -6.88 -1.00 7.76
C ALA A 135 -7.56 -1.47 9.04
N GLY A 136 -7.33 -2.72 9.47
CA GLY A 136 -7.81 -3.20 10.76
C GLY A 136 -7.23 -2.42 11.95
N ILE A 137 -5.94 -2.07 11.91
CA ILE A 137 -5.32 -1.23 12.95
C ILE A 137 -5.88 0.19 12.93
N ILE A 138 -6.02 0.79 11.75
CA ILE A 138 -6.53 2.15 11.59
C ILE A 138 -7.98 2.20 12.05
N GLN A 139 -8.85 1.28 11.62
CA GLN A 139 -10.24 1.21 12.09
C GLN A 139 -10.31 1.08 13.61
N ASN A 140 -9.48 0.24 14.23
CA ASN A 140 -9.44 0.12 15.70
C ASN A 140 -8.79 1.33 16.40
N GLY A 141 -7.96 2.11 15.70
CA GLY A 141 -7.24 3.27 16.24
C GLY A 141 -7.95 4.60 16.02
N THR A 142 -8.80 4.71 15.00
CA THR A 142 -9.72 5.83 14.76
C THR A 142 -11.16 5.53 15.21
N GLU A 143 -11.42 4.36 15.79
CA GLU A 143 -12.65 4.11 16.54
C GLU A 143 -12.69 5.06 17.74
N ILE A 144 -13.36 6.20 17.56
CA ILE A 144 -13.64 7.13 18.65
C ILE A 144 -14.74 6.48 19.48
N THR A 145 -14.35 5.79 20.54
CA THR A 145 -15.29 5.21 21.50
C THR A 145 -16.10 6.32 22.18
N PRO A 146 -17.35 6.05 22.60
CA PRO A 146 -18.19 6.99 23.34
C PRO A 146 -17.47 7.64 24.54
N ASP A 147 -16.53 6.93 25.17
CA ASP A 147 -15.72 7.42 26.29
C ASP A 147 -14.80 8.60 25.94
N VAL A 148 -14.28 8.67 24.71
CA VAL A 148 -13.44 9.80 24.25
C VAL A 148 -14.31 11.03 24.02
N LEU A 149 -15.50 10.82 23.48
CA LEU A 149 -16.53 11.84 23.28
C LEU A 149 -17.03 12.41 24.61
N ASP A 150 -17.26 11.54 25.59
CA ASP A 150 -17.70 11.92 26.94
C ASP A 150 -16.60 12.68 27.69
N SER A 151 -15.33 12.29 27.49
CA SER A 151 -14.17 13.01 28.03
C SER A 151 -14.04 14.41 27.42
N LEU A 152 -14.18 14.53 26.10
CA LEU A 152 -14.18 15.84 25.40
C LEU A 152 -15.34 16.73 25.85
N ARG A 153 -16.53 16.15 26.01
CA ARG A 153 -17.70 16.86 26.57
C ARG A 153 -17.39 17.40 27.96
N THR A 154 -16.84 16.56 28.83
CA THR A 154 -16.48 16.94 30.20
C THR A 154 -15.45 18.08 30.22
N GLU A 155 -14.45 18.04 29.34
CA GLU A 155 -13.43 19.09 29.23
C GLU A 155 -14.03 20.41 28.69
N LEU A 156 -14.91 20.34 27.69
CA LEU A 156 -15.61 21.51 27.15
C LEU A 156 -16.58 22.13 28.16
N GLU A 157 -17.28 21.31 28.95
CA GLU A 157 -18.16 21.78 30.04
C GLU A 157 -17.33 22.46 31.17
N ALA A 158 -16.10 22.01 31.40
CA ALA A 158 -15.18 22.61 32.36
C ALA A 158 -14.58 23.96 31.88
N MET A 159 -14.66 24.30 30.59
CA MET A 159 -14.16 25.58 30.08
C MET A 159 -15.08 26.75 30.45
N GLU A 160 -14.48 27.87 30.86
CA GLU A 160 -15.18 29.15 31.06
C GLU A 160 -15.35 29.90 29.73
N LEU A 161 -16.48 30.58 29.53
CA LEU A 161 -16.70 31.38 28.32
C LEU A 161 -15.67 32.52 28.26
N GLY A 162 -14.93 32.62 27.14
CA GLY A 162 -14.02 33.74 26.87
C GLY A 162 -12.59 33.59 27.38
N ARG A 163 -12.16 32.40 27.79
CA ARG A 163 -10.72 32.11 27.99
C ARG A 163 -10.09 31.61 26.69
N TYR A 164 -9.05 32.31 26.24
CA TYR A 164 -8.14 31.88 25.18
C TYR A 164 -7.24 30.75 25.66
#